data_AF-A0A015M0I5-F1
#
_entry.id   AF-A0A015M0I5-F1
#
_cell.length_a   1.000
_cell.length_b   1.000
_cell.length_c   1.000
_cell.angle_alpha   90.00
_cell.angle_beta   90.00
_cell.angle_gamma   90.00
#
_symmetry.space_group_name_H-M   'P 1'
#
loop_
_entity.id
_entity.type
_entity.pdbx_description
1 polymer ?
#
loop_
_entity_poly.entity_id
_entity_poly.type
_entity_poly.pdbx_seq_one_letter_code
_entity_poly.pdbx_strand_id
1 'polypeptide(L)'
;MNRVPKESKLDEKEKMIGEIMMQLKDKYVCNHYNHKHCFVKDGRHLFLSNVSFSMWAQDIFKNNTDFETPPNHAIFSMLHSVKPTSYNSNNKNSLTIPNVIQEEEIRVNQLFKLSDAEYNLIGISKIGIRQTLRDESKKFE
;
A
#
# COMPACT_ATOMS: atom_id res chain seq x y z
N MET A 1 40.55 11.98 -11.60
CA MET A 1 40.67 10.64 -11.00
C MET A 1 39.27 10.13 -10.73
N ASN A 2 38.78 9.16 -11.51
CA ASN A 2 37.46 8.56 -11.32
C ASN A 2 37.57 7.45 -10.28
N ARG A 3 37.05 7.70 -9.08
CA ARG A 3 37.04 6.73 -7.98
C ARG A 3 35.82 5.81 -8.19
N VAL A 4 36.03 4.67 -8.83
CA VAL A 4 35.02 3.61 -8.92
C VAL A 4 34.79 3.04 -7.51
N PRO A 5 33.56 3.02 -6.99
CA PRO A 5 33.26 2.40 -5.69
C PRO A 5 33.49 0.88 -5.77
N LYS A 6 34.12 0.30 -4.74
CA LYS A 6 34.40 -1.14 -4.66
C LYS A 6 33.10 -1.94 -4.54
N GLU A 7 32.79 -2.74 -5.55
CA GLU A 7 31.56 -3.55 -5.70
C GLU A 7 31.42 -4.68 -4.68
N SER A 8 32.51 -5.05 -3.98
CA SER A 8 32.60 -6.28 -3.17
C SER A 8 31.72 -6.35 -1.92
N LYS A 9 31.10 -5.25 -1.48
CA LYS A 9 30.19 -5.23 -0.31
C LYS A 9 28.71 -5.21 -0.68
N LEU A 10 28.40 -4.93 -1.94
CA LEU A 10 27.02 -4.82 -2.42
C LEU A 10 26.41 -6.22 -2.62
N ASP A 11 27.20 -7.16 -3.15
CA ASP A 11 26.77 -8.52 -3.45
C ASP A 11 26.33 -9.31 -2.19
N GLU A 12 27.11 -9.27 -1.10
CA GLU A 12 26.74 -9.95 0.15
C GLU A 12 25.46 -9.39 0.78
N LYS A 13 25.27 -8.08 0.70
CA LYS A 13 24.06 -7.41 1.19
C LYS A 13 22.85 -7.84 0.36
N GLU A 14 22.96 -7.83 -0.96
CA GLU A 14 21.88 -8.23 -1.87
C GLU A 14 21.52 -9.70 -1.66
N LYS A 15 22.51 -10.57 -1.46
CA LYS A 15 22.31 -11.97 -1.11
C LYS A 15 21.53 -12.14 0.20
N MET A 16 21.93 -11.47 1.27
CA MET A 16 21.21 -11.52 2.56
C MET A 16 19.77 -11.00 2.44
N ILE A 17 19.56 -9.87 1.75
CA ILE A 17 18.21 -9.34 1.53
C ILE A 17 17.37 -10.34 0.71
N GLY A 18 17.95 -10.99 -0.29
CA GLY A 18 17.30 -12.03 -1.08
C GLY A 18 16.87 -13.25 -0.24
N GLU A 19 17.75 -13.72 0.66
CA GLU A 19 17.46 -14.82 1.58
C GLU A 19 16.32 -14.47 2.55
N ILE A 20 16.33 -13.27 3.13
CA ILE A 20 15.26 -12.78 4.01
C ILE A 20 13.93 -12.69 3.23
N MET A 21 13.97 -12.15 2.01
CA MET A 21 12.79 -12.01 1.16
C MET A 21 12.16 -13.36 0.81
N MET A 22 12.98 -14.38 0.56
CA MET A 22 12.51 -15.73 0.27
C MET A 22 11.81 -16.36 1.49
N GLN A 23 12.40 -16.21 2.68
CA GLN A 23 11.80 -16.69 3.94
C GLN A 23 10.47 -16.01 4.23
N LEU A 24 10.38 -14.68 4.02
CA LEU A 24 9.10 -13.97 4.16
C LEU A 24 8.04 -14.49 3.20
N LYS A 25 8.38 -14.75 1.93
CA LYS A 25 7.43 -15.26 0.95
C LYS A 25 6.89 -16.63 1.33
N ASP A 26 7.77 -17.53 1.77
CA ASP A 26 7.39 -18.87 2.21
C ASP A 26 6.48 -18.82 3.45
N LYS A 27 6.80 -17.96 4.42
CA LYS A 27 6.03 -17.79 5.65
C LYS A 27 4.62 -17.25 5.41
N TYR A 28 4.46 -16.32 4.48
CA TYR A 28 3.20 -15.60 4.25
C TYR A 28 2.42 -16.09 3.03
N VAL A 29 2.64 -17.34 2.61
CA VAL A 29 1.79 -17.99 1.60
C VAL A 29 0.35 -18.02 2.09
N CYS A 30 -0.57 -17.59 1.24
CA CYS A 30 -1.99 -17.48 1.55
C CYS A 30 -2.81 -18.17 0.46
N ASN A 31 -3.78 -18.99 0.88
CA ASN A 31 -4.74 -19.68 0.01
C ASN A 31 -6.10 -18.95 -0.05
N HIS A 32 -6.20 -17.77 0.56
CA HIS A 32 -7.41 -16.97 0.63
C HIS A 32 -7.42 -15.91 -0.49
N TYR A 33 -8.52 -15.85 -1.25
CA TYR A 33 -8.66 -15.08 -2.49
C TYR A 33 -7.66 -15.46 -3.60
N ASN A 34 -7.63 -14.70 -4.70
CA ASN A 34 -6.71 -14.86 -5.83
C ASN A 34 -5.26 -14.41 -5.52
N HIS A 35 -4.96 -14.12 -4.25
CA HIS A 35 -3.69 -13.57 -3.79
C HIS A 35 -2.83 -14.66 -3.16
N LYS A 36 -1.64 -14.88 -3.73
CA LYS A 36 -0.72 -15.94 -3.29
C LYS A 36 -0.05 -15.69 -1.94
N HIS A 37 0.02 -14.43 -1.48
CA HIS A 37 0.71 -14.09 -0.24
C HIS A 37 -0.02 -12.97 0.52
N CYS A 38 -0.26 -13.18 1.81
CA CYS A 38 -0.91 -12.21 2.68
C CYS A 38 -0.33 -12.22 4.10
N PHE A 39 -0.27 -11.05 4.73
CA PHE A 39 -0.12 -10.93 6.17
C PHE A 39 -1.49 -10.95 6.83
N VAL A 40 -1.71 -11.83 7.80
CA VAL A 40 -3.01 -11.98 8.46
C VAL A 40 -2.94 -11.42 9.87
N LYS A 41 -3.85 -10.48 10.19
CA LYS A 41 -3.99 -9.90 11.53
C LYS A 41 -5.46 -9.72 11.88
N ASP A 42 -5.88 -10.31 13.00
CA ASP A 42 -7.27 -10.28 13.46
C ASP A 42 -8.28 -10.75 12.39
N GLY A 43 -7.89 -11.75 11.58
CA GLY A 43 -8.70 -12.27 10.47
C GLY A 43 -8.71 -11.39 9.20
N ARG A 44 -8.04 -10.23 9.20
CA ARG A 44 -7.88 -9.38 8.01
C ARG A 44 -6.64 -9.79 7.22
N HIS A 45 -6.82 -10.03 5.93
CA HIS A 45 -5.75 -10.38 5.01
C HIS A 45 -5.21 -9.12 4.31
N LEU A 46 -3.95 -8.79 4.54
CA LEU A 46 -3.23 -7.77 3.78
C LEU A 46 -2.43 -8.43 2.67
N PHE A 47 -2.75 -8.14 1.42
CA PHE A 47 -1.96 -8.61 0.27
C PHE A 47 -0.51 -8.12 0.33
N LEU A 48 0.45 -9.04 0.16
CA LEU A 48 1.87 -8.73 0.10
C LEU A 48 2.38 -8.82 -1.34
N SER A 49 2.74 -7.67 -1.90
CA SER A 49 3.41 -7.57 -3.20
C SER A 49 4.91 -7.84 -3.08
N ASN A 50 5.60 -8.02 -4.21
CA ASN A 50 7.07 -8.10 -4.22
C ASN A 50 7.72 -6.85 -3.60
N VAL A 51 7.14 -5.66 -3.79
CA VAL A 51 7.64 -4.41 -3.20
C VAL A 51 7.53 -4.44 -1.69
N SER A 52 6.40 -4.95 -1.16
CA SER A 52 6.17 -5.13 0.27
C SER A 52 7.24 -6.04 0.89
N PHE A 53 7.54 -7.16 0.25
CA PHE A 53 8.60 -8.08 0.68
C PHE A 53 9.99 -7.47 0.61
N SER A 54 10.33 -6.74 -0.46
CA SER A 54 11.63 -6.08 -0.57
C SER A 54 11.84 -5.03 0.52
N MET A 55 10.81 -4.22 0.82
CA MET A 55 10.90 -3.24 1.91
C MET A 55 11.06 -3.93 3.27
N TRP A 56 10.26 -4.96 3.54
CA TRP A 56 10.34 -5.69 4.80
C TRP A 56 11.71 -6.37 4.98
N ALA A 57 12.23 -7.02 3.94
CA ALA A 57 13.54 -7.64 3.99
C ALA A 57 14.67 -6.63 4.26
N GLN A 58 14.56 -5.42 3.70
CA GLN A 58 15.52 -4.34 3.98
C GLN A 58 15.46 -3.86 5.43
N ASP A 59 14.28 -3.79 6.05
CA ASP A 59 14.17 -3.39 7.45
C ASP A 59 14.62 -4.47 8.42
N ILE A 60 14.39 -5.74 8.11
CA ILE A 60 14.95 -6.86 8.86
C ILE A 60 16.48 -6.81 8.78
N PHE A 61 17.05 -6.62 7.58
CA PHE A 61 18.49 -6.48 7.42
C PHE A 61 19.08 -5.31 8.22
N LYS A 62 18.31 -4.23 8.40
CA LYS A 62 18.69 -3.07 9.21
C LYS A 62 18.39 -3.23 10.71
N ASN A 63 17.85 -4.38 11.12
CA ASN A 63 17.36 -4.65 12.48
C ASN A 63 16.29 -3.65 12.97
N ASN A 64 15.51 -3.08 12.05
CA ASN A 64 14.38 -2.20 12.37
C ASN A 64 13.11 -2.98 12.73
N THR A 65 13.02 -4.23 12.25
CA THR A 65 11.88 -5.11 12.47
C THR A 65 12.30 -6.59 12.37
N ASP A 66 11.37 -7.51 12.63
CA ASP A 66 11.55 -8.95 12.51
C ASP A 66 10.59 -9.58 11.48
N PHE A 67 10.54 -10.90 11.40
CA PHE A 67 9.70 -11.64 10.45
C PHE A 67 8.21 -11.68 10.85
N GLU A 68 7.86 -11.34 12.09
CA GLU A 68 6.49 -11.38 12.61
C GLU A 68 5.82 -10.01 12.57
N THR A 69 6.64 -8.97 12.68
CA THR A 69 6.21 -7.58 12.80
C THR A 69 6.48 -6.87 11.48
N PRO A 70 5.43 -6.47 10.75
CA PRO A 70 5.61 -5.67 9.56
C PRO A 70 6.16 -4.29 9.91
N PRO A 71 7.06 -3.72 9.10
CA PRO A 71 7.64 -2.42 9.37
C PRO A 71 6.61 -1.30 9.27
N ASN A 72 6.83 -0.21 9.99
CA ASN A 72 5.94 0.95 10.04
C ASN A 72 6.05 1.84 8.78
N HIS A 73 5.83 1.26 7.61
CA HIS A 73 5.69 1.99 6.34
C HIS A 73 4.24 2.18 5.98
N ALA A 74 3.95 3.20 5.16
CA ALA A 74 2.61 3.48 4.67
C ALA A 74 1.95 2.26 3.98
N ILE A 75 2.73 1.38 3.36
CA ILE A 75 2.25 0.15 2.72
C ILE A 75 1.65 -0.84 3.75
N PHE A 76 2.15 -0.82 4.98
CA PHE A 76 1.65 -1.64 6.09
C PHE A 76 0.68 -0.86 7.00
N SER A 77 0.35 0.39 6.67
CA SER A 77 -0.53 1.25 7.48
C SER A 77 -1.92 0.65 7.73
N MET A 78 -2.39 -0.23 6.82
CA MET A 78 -3.64 -0.99 6.98
C MET A 78 -3.63 -1.92 8.21
N LEU A 79 -2.45 -2.31 8.70
CA LEU A 79 -2.27 -3.12 9.92
C LEU A 79 -2.22 -2.29 11.21
N HIS A 80 -1.99 -1.00 11.05
CA HIS A 80 -1.95 0.01 12.11
C HIS A 80 -3.21 0.86 12.09
N SER A 81 -4.38 0.34 11.68
CA SER A 81 -5.66 1.01 11.93
C SER A 81 -5.97 1.07 13.44
N VAL A 82 -5.17 1.84 14.18
CA VAL A 82 -5.63 2.60 15.33
C VAL A 82 -6.65 3.59 14.77
N LYS A 83 -7.82 3.66 15.39
CA LYS A 83 -8.76 4.76 15.18
C LYS A 83 -7.95 6.07 15.20
N PRO A 84 -7.96 6.89 14.14
CA PRO A 84 -7.13 8.08 14.15
C PRO A 84 -7.72 9.08 15.14
N THR A 85 -7.10 9.20 16.32
CA THR A 85 -7.05 10.50 17.00
C THR A 85 -6.12 11.37 16.18
N SER A 86 -6.74 12.32 15.45
CA SER A 86 -6.17 13.45 14.73
C SER A 86 -4.76 13.84 15.17
N TYR A 87 -3.80 13.79 14.25
CA TYR A 87 -2.76 14.81 14.19
C TYR A 87 -2.51 15.21 12.73
N ASN A 88 -2.67 16.51 12.52
CA ASN A 88 -2.33 17.26 11.33
C ASN A 88 -0.92 16.93 10.84
N SER A 89 -0.79 16.62 9.55
CA SER A 89 0.39 17.07 8.82
C SER A 89 0.07 17.28 7.34
N ASN A 90 0.44 18.48 6.88
CA ASN A 90 0.18 19.03 5.56
C ASN A 90 1.18 18.48 4.53
N ASN A 91 0.70 17.79 3.49
CA ASN A 91 1.18 17.87 2.10
C ASN A 91 0.40 16.91 1.17
N LYS A 92 -0.72 17.37 0.60
CA LYS A 92 -1.56 16.56 -0.31
C LYS A 92 -1.38 16.96 -1.77
N ASN A 93 -0.40 16.33 -2.44
CA ASN A 93 -0.36 16.22 -3.90
C ASN A 93 -0.49 14.77 -4.40
N SER A 94 -0.78 13.80 -3.53
CA SER A 94 -1.13 12.45 -3.98
C SER A 94 -2.65 12.32 -4.05
N LEU A 95 -3.17 12.09 -5.25
CA LEU A 95 -4.56 11.68 -5.51
C LEU A 95 -4.75 10.28 -4.92
N THR A 96 -4.95 10.20 -3.61
CA THR A 96 -5.41 8.98 -2.95
C THR A 96 -6.89 8.87 -3.27
N ILE A 97 -7.23 8.05 -4.25
CA ILE A 97 -8.62 7.61 -4.44
C ILE A 97 -9.00 6.88 -3.15
N PRO A 98 -9.98 7.38 -2.36
CA PRO A 98 -10.25 6.80 -1.05
C PRO A 98 -10.73 5.35 -1.17
N ASN A 99 -10.22 4.50 -0.28
CA ASN A 99 -10.55 3.06 -0.18
C ASN A 99 -12.06 2.72 -0.17
N VAL A 100 -12.94 3.71 0.06
CA VAL A 100 -14.39 3.53 0.06
C VAL A 100 -14.92 3.05 -1.30
N ILE A 101 -14.25 3.40 -2.41
CA ILE A 101 -14.66 2.93 -3.76
C ILE A 101 -14.48 1.41 -3.91
N GLN A 102 -13.53 0.81 -3.19
CA GLN A 102 -13.30 -0.65 -3.24
C GLN A 102 -14.27 -1.42 -2.34
N GLU A 103 -14.79 -0.81 -1.27
CA GLU A 103 -15.74 -1.45 -0.35
C GLU A 103 -17.19 -1.39 -0.86
N GLU A 104 -17.57 -0.36 -1.62
CA GLU A 104 -18.93 -0.16 -2.16
C GLU A 104 -19.10 -0.65 -3.62
N GLU A 105 -18.09 -1.30 -4.20
CA GLU A 105 -18.11 -1.85 -5.57
C GLU A 105 -18.47 -0.83 -6.68
N ILE A 106 -18.24 0.47 -6.43
CA ILE A 106 -18.62 1.55 -7.35
C ILE A 106 -17.69 1.51 -8.57
N ARG A 107 -18.23 1.12 -9.72
CA ARG A 107 -17.48 1.11 -10.98
C ARG A 107 -17.15 2.52 -11.43
N VAL A 108 -16.04 2.68 -12.16
CA VAL A 108 -15.60 4.00 -12.67
C VAL A 108 -16.71 4.69 -13.46
N ASN A 109 -17.46 3.95 -14.28
CA ASN A 109 -18.59 4.46 -15.06
C ASN A 109 -19.87 4.76 -14.25
N GLN A 110 -19.86 4.55 -12.92
CA GLN A 110 -20.93 4.96 -12.02
C GLN A 110 -20.57 6.24 -11.25
N LEU A 111 -19.30 6.65 -11.25
CA LEU A 111 -18.85 7.83 -10.51
C LEU A 111 -19.59 9.09 -10.95
N PHE A 112 -19.86 9.27 -12.26
CA PHE A 112 -20.60 10.44 -12.72
C PHE A 112 -22.05 10.52 -12.21
N LYS A 113 -22.61 9.39 -11.75
CA LYS A 113 -24.00 9.29 -11.25
C LYS A 113 -24.12 9.57 -9.76
N LEU A 114 -23.01 9.66 -9.03
CA LEU A 114 -23.02 9.95 -7.59
C LEU A 114 -23.50 11.38 -7.31
N SER A 115 -24.26 11.54 -6.24
CA SER A 115 -24.64 12.81 -5.63
C SER A 115 -23.50 13.42 -4.81
N ASP A 116 -23.62 14.70 -4.47
CA ASP A 116 -22.62 15.38 -3.65
C ASP A 116 -22.49 14.79 -2.23
N ALA A 117 -23.57 14.22 -1.69
CA ALA A 117 -23.57 13.51 -0.43
C ALA A 117 -22.77 12.20 -0.51
N GLU A 118 -22.93 11.44 -1.60
CA GLU A 118 -22.17 10.21 -1.83
C GLU A 118 -20.68 10.50 -2.07
N TYR A 119 -20.34 11.60 -2.75
CA TYR A 119 -18.95 12.04 -2.87
C TYR A 119 -18.33 12.37 -1.51
N ASN A 120 -19.09 12.99 -0.60
CA ASN A 120 -18.63 13.21 0.77
C ASN A 120 -18.43 11.88 1.53
N LEU A 121 -19.34 10.93 1.35
CA LEU A 121 -19.28 9.61 1.98
C LEU A 121 -18.01 8.84 1.56
N ILE A 122 -17.64 8.92 0.29
CA ILE A 122 -16.38 8.33 -0.22
C ILE A 122 -15.15 9.22 0.02
N GLY A 123 -15.23 10.28 0.84
CA GLY A 123 -14.08 11.10 1.23
C GLY A 123 -13.64 12.16 0.21
N ILE A 124 -14.43 12.41 -0.84
CA ILE A 124 -14.14 13.39 -1.89
C ILE A 124 -14.95 14.68 -1.62
N SER A 125 -14.37 15.56 -0.82
CA SER A 125 -14.97 16.84 -0.44
C SER A 125 -14.58 18.02 -1.35
N LYS A 126 -13.48 17.90 -2.11
CA LYS A 126 -12.98 18.98 -2.97
C LYS A 126 -13.77 19.08 -4.28
N ILE A 127 -14.42 20.22 -4.51
CA ILE A 127 -15.27 20.50 -5.69
C ILE A 127 -14.52 20.26 -7.01
N GLY A 128 -13.30 20.77 -7.15
CA GLY A 128 -12.52 20.58 -8.38
C GLY A 128 -12.23 19.11 -8.70
N ILE A 129 -11.96 18.29 -7.67
CA ILE A 129 -11.72 16.85 -7.84
C ILE A 129 -13.01 16.13 -8.27
N ARG A 130 -14.16 16.50 -7.70
CA ARG A 130 -15.45 15.95 -8.11
C ARG A 130 -15.72 16.20 -9.58
N GLN A 131 -15.48 17.44 -10.03
CA GLN A 131 -15.71 17.81 -11.42
C GLN A 131 -14.83 16.99 -12.37
N THR A 132 -13.53 16.90 -12.08
CA THR A 132 -12.61 16.06 -12.86
C THR A 132 -13.06 14.61 -12.89
N LEU A 133 -13.49 14.03 -11.76
CA LEU A 133 -13.95 12.65 -11.73
C LEU A 133 -15.23 12.43 -12.52
N ARG A 134 -16.19 13.36 -12.47
CA ARG A 134 -17.42 13.29 -13.29
C ARG A 134 -17.10 13.33 -14.78
N ASP A 135 -16.18 14.20 -15.19
CA ASP A 135 -15.85 14.37 -16.61
C ASP A 135 -15.01 13.19 -17.15
N GLU A 136 -14.07 12.67 -16.37
CA GLU A 136 -13.29 11.50 -16.75
C GLU A 136 -14.12 10.20 -16.73
N SER A 137 -15.00 10.01 -15.75
CA SER A 137 -15.83 8.79 -15.66
C SER A 137 -16.82 8.61 -16.80
N LYS A 138 -17.32 9.70 -17.39
CA LYS A 138 -18.18 9.65 -18.59
C LYS A 138 -17.47 9.07 -19.82
N LYS A 139 -16.14 9.10 -19.87
CA LYS A 139 -15.37 8.53 -20.99
C LYS A 139 -15.35 7.00 -20.99
N PHE A 140 -15.79 6.37 -19.90
CA PHE A 140 -15.82 4.93 -19.71
C PHE A 140 -17.25 4.37 -19.78
N GLU A 141 -18.19 5.12 -20.37
CA GLU A 141 -19.56 4.66 -20.67
C GLU A 141 -19.58 3.59 -21.77
#